data_AF-A0A853JQB9-F1
#
_entry.id   AF-A0A853JQB9-F1
#
_cell.length_a   1.000
_cell.length_b   1.000
_cell.length_c   1.000
_cell.angle_alpha   90.00
_cell.angle_beta   90.00
_cell.angle_gamma   90.00
#
_symmetry.space_group_name_H-M   'P 1'
#
loop_
_entity.id
_entity.type
_entity.pdbx_description
1 polymer ?
#
loop_
_entity_poly.entity_id
_entity_poly.type
_entity_poly.pdbx_seq_one_letter_code
_entity_poly.pdbx_strand_id
1 'polypeptide(L)'
;MIQIRKEIILKLLIISIFGLVILAVIPFSVYAEELPEKDSEIQNTWNPEEGSYVISTVEDLKAFRESLNTGETYYSERQVDGQTIRKQTVVTLANDIVIPEGADIGTITKYTDKVSQKNATNFEGYFNGHGHTISGFADDKAGLVDYLGYNGVITNLNIVVDIQFDNDSFYETEDGIGRKHLSIDYGVVCTNGEGQIKCCSVKGDVSFLYDLKVGDNVLGKGATFYGIRSPNMYSGKPIDWLLCSDCYTSLNYNVKNDLELDSTHIYGLTECYSTRSSWRGALLNCYSSGSITWSVTDENNKPVEKNAYAIGRLQSKEFVENIYYDKTSWGKTLDESETVLNNPGLRTPIDNKGDLFKASTYKGFDFENIWTTNGDTTMPELRKDIPDEMLLPVIDDGGIKGDVNGDDKVDAKDATRIAQYITGTRPFTETEKKLADVNGDGEVNAKDRTKIQQYIVGMDEAL
;
A
#
# COMPACT_ATOMS: atom_id res chain seq x y z
N MET A 1 36.87 -74.56 -14.75
CA MET A 1 37.14 -73.13 -14.50
C MET A 1 37.02 -72.21 -15.73
N ILE A 2 36.99 -72.74 -16.97
CA ILE A 2 36.77 -71.94 -18.20
C ILE A 2 35.28 -71.88 -18.61
N GLN A 3 34.46 -72.86 -18.19
CA GLN A 3 33.05 -72.96 -18.59
C GLN A 3 32.12 -72.01 -17.80
N ILE A 4 32.46 -71.69 -16.55
CA ILE A 4 31.69 -70.77 -15.68
C ILE A 4 31.91 -69.29 -16.09
N ARG A 5 33.06 -68.95 -16.68
CA ARG A 5 33.34 -67.58 -17.18
C ARG A 5 32.58 -67.23 -18.48
N LYS A 6 32.20 -68.20 -19.30
CA LYS A 6 31.43 -67.95 -20.54
C LYS A 6 29.95 -67.66 -20.29
N GLU A 7 29.33 -68.29 -19.29
CA GLU A 7 27.92 -68.01 -18.97
C GLU A 7 27.70 -66.65 -18.31
N ILE A 8 28.66 -66.16 -17.51
CA ILE A 8 28.54 -64.86 -16.84
C ILE A 8 28.72 -63.71 -17.83
N ILE A 9 29.65 -63.84 -18.79
CA ILE A 9 29.86 -62.84 -19.85
C ILE A 9 28.68 -62.82 -20.85
N LEU A 10 28.08 -63.98 -21.17
CA LEU A 10 26.92 -64.04 -22.05
C LEU A 10 25.64 -63.47 -21.38
N LYS A 11 25.47 -63.65 -20.06
CA LYS A 11 24.36 -63.04 -19.30
C LYS A 11 24.53 -61.53 -19.13
N LEU A 12 25.76 -61.02 -18.98
CA LEU A 12 26.03 -59.57 -18.92
C LEU A 12 25.88 -58.88 -20.29
N LEU A 13 26.18 -59.55 -21.41
CA LEU A 13 25.97 -58.97 -22.75
C LEU A 13 24.48 -58.92 -23.13
N ILE A 14 23.67 -59.90 -22.72
CA ILE A 14 22.22 -59.91 -23.01
C ILE A 14 21.47 -58.86 -22.17
N ILE A 15 21.92 -58.58 -20.94
CA ILE A 15 21.34 -57.51 -20.10
C ILE A 15 21.74 -56.12 -20.63
N SER A 16 22.93 -55.98 -21.24
CA SER A 16 23.36 -54.72 -21.87
C SER A 16 22.67 -54.41 -23.21
N ILE A 17 22.18 -55.42 -23.93
CA ILE A 17 21.52 -55.23 -25.24
C ILE A 17 20.00 -55.04 -25.10
N PHE A 18 19.38 -55.55 -24.02
CA PHE A 18 17.97 -55.27 -23.72
C PHE A 18 17.72 -53.94 -22.99
N GLY A 19 18.74 -53.32 -22.41
CA GLY A 19 18.65 -52.02 -21.75
C GLY A 19 18.68 -50.79 -22.69
N LEU A 20 18.85 -50.99 -24.01
CA LEU A 20 19.12 -49.90 -24.95
C LEU A 20 18.19 -49.88 -26.19
N VAL A 21 17.13 -50.70 -26.23
CA VAL A 21 16.18 -50.76 -27.37
C VAL A 21 14.69 -50.68 -26.96
N ILE A 22 14.36 -50.30 -25.73
CA ILE A 22 12.99 -49.88 -25.38
C ILE A 22 12.98 -48.36 -25.23
N LEU A 23 13.26 -47.69 -26.35
CA LEU A 23 13.13 -46.25 -26.53
C LEU A 23 12.47 -46.03 -27.90
N ALA A 24 11.25 -46.54 -28.06
CA ALA A 24 10.29 -46.11 -29.07
C ALA A 24 8.96 -46.85 -28.87
N VAL A 25 7.87 -46.06 -28.83
CA VAL A 25 6.46 -46.47 -28.99
C VAL A 25 5.78 -47.10 -27.76
N ILE A 26 5.47 -46.26 -26.78
CA ILE A 26 4.20 -46.38 -26.04
C ILE A 26 3.35 -45.18 -26.48
N PRO A 27 2.12 -45.38 -26.96
CA PRO A 27 1.23 -44.24 -27.22
C PRO A 27 0.97 -43.54 -25.89
N PHE A 28 1.38 -42.28 -25.80
CA PHE A 28 0.96 -41.36 -24.75
C PHE A 28 -0.55 -41.14 -24.89
N SER A 29 -1.33 -42.04 -24.30
CA SER A 29 -2.76 -41.86 -24.14
C SER A 29 -3.16 -42.52 -22.83
N VAL A 30 -3.56 -41.64 -21.90
CA VAL A 30 -4.40 -41.93 -20.73
C VAL A 30 -3.70 -42.72 -19.62
N TYR A 31 -3.00 -41.99 -18.76
CA TYR A 31 -3.14 -42.03 -17.30
C TYR A 31 -2.48 -40.77 -16.76
N ALA A 32 -3.11 -39.62 -17.02
CA ALA A 32 -3.06 -38.53 -16.05
C ALA A 32 -4.05 -38.95 -14.97
N GLU A 33 -3.57 -39.66 -13.95
CA GLU A 33 -4.27 -39.69 -12.68
C GLU A 33 -4.10 -38.26 -12.15
N GLU A 34 -5.12 -37.43 -12.36
CA GLU A 34 -5.27 -36.15 -11.68
C GLU A 34 -5.22 -36.48 -10.18
N LEU A 35 -4.02 -36.33 -9.58
CA LEU A 35 -3.95 -36.04 -8.16
C LEU A 35 -4.89 -34.85 -7.98
N PRO A 36 -5.92 -34.94 -7.12
CA PRO A 36 -6.69 -33.75 -6.83
C PRO A 36 -5.68 -32.71 -6.35
N GLU A 37 -5.56 -31.60 -7.07
CA GLU A 37 -5.07 -30.37 -6.48
C GLU A 37 -5.93 -30.21 -5.25
N LYS A 38 -5.37 -30.58 -4.09
CA LYS A 38 -5.90 -30.11 -2.84
C LYS A 38 -5.59 -28.63 -2.93
N ASP A 39 -6.56 -27.86 -3.43
CA ASP A 39 -6.69 -26.45 -3.11
C ASP A 39 -6.50 -26.40 -1.60
N SER A 40 -5.28 -26.09 -1.16
CA SER A 40 -5.07 -25.73 0.21
C SER A 40 -5.82 -24.43 0.31
N GLU A 41 -7.07 -24.50 0.79
CA GLU A 41 -7.85 -23.32 1.13
C GLU A 41 -6.90 -22.36 1.81
N ILE A 42 -6.67 -21.20 1.19
CA ILE A 42 -5.81 -20.18 1.74
C ILE A 42 -6.42 -19.85 3.11
N GLN A 43 -5.70 -20.20 4.17
CA GLN A 43 -6.23 -20.06 5.52
C GLN A 43 -6.11 -18.60 5.97
N ASN A 44 -7.04 -18.17 6.80
CA ASN A 44 -6.97 -16.89 7.50
C ASN A 44 -5.65 -16.81 8.29
N THR A 45 -4.87 -15.76 8.05
CA THR A 45 -3.54 -15.55 8.66
C THR A 45 -3.48 -14.32 9.58
N TRP A 46 -4.57 -13.55 9.64
CA TRP A 46 -4.66 -12.38 10.50
C TRP A 46 -4.80 -12.78 11.97
N ASN A 47 -3.74 -12.60 12.76
CA ASN A 47 -3.74 -12.90 14.19
C ASN A 47 -2.92 -11.88 15.01
N PRO A 48 -3.48 -10.69 15.29
CA PRO A 48 -2.82 -9.66 16.08
C PRO A 48 -2.42 -10.10 17.50
N GLU A 49 -3.17 -11.04 18.12
CA GLU A 49 -2.84 -11.55 19.46
C GLU A 49 -1.51 -12.31 19.48
N GLU A 50 -1.15 -12.94 18.36
CA GLU A 50 0.15 -13.61 18.15
C GLU A 50 1.16 -12.72 17.40
N GLY A 51 0.81 -11.46 17.12
CA GLY A 51 1.65 -10.52 16.38
C GLY A 51 1.73 -10.77 14.87
N SER A 52 0.81 -11.56 14.32
CA SER A 52 0.69 -11.80 12.87
C SER A 52 -0.28 -10.81 12.23
N TYR A 53 0.19 -10.04 11.26
CA TYR A 53 -0.58 -9.03 10.53
C TYR A 53 -0.51 -9.30 9.01
N VAL A 54 -0.82 -10.54 8.63
CA VAL A 54 -0.77 -11.01 7.24
C VAL A 54 -2.19 -11.16 6.70
N ILE A 55 -2.45 -10.59 5.54
CA ILE A 55 -3.72 -10.67 4.82
C ILE A 55 -3.56 -11.65 3.65
N SER A 56 -4.26 -12.77 3.73
CA SER A 56 -4.28 -13.81 2.71
C SER A 56 -5.67 -14.07 2.14
N THR A 57 -6.73 -13.72 2.88
CA THR A 57 -8.13 -13.87 2.46
C THR A 57 -8.95 -12.57 2.54
N VAL A 58 -10.19 -12.61 2.03
CA VAL A 58 -11.16 -11.49 2.18
C VAL A 58 -11.52 -11.29 3.65
N GLU A 59 -11.63 -12.37 4.44
CA GLU A 59 -11.87 -12.29 5.88
C GLU A 59 -10.70 -11.63 6.63
N ASP A 60 -9.46 -11.87 6.22
CA ASP A 60 -8.30 -11.16 6.78
C ASP A 60 -8.36 -9.66 6.44
N LEU A 61 -8.69 -9.32 5.19
CA LEU A 61 -8.85 -7.92 4.77
C LEU A 61 -9.95 -7.23 5.57
N LYS A 62 -11.06 -7.93 5.80
CA LYS A 62 -12.13 -7.47 6.69
C LYS A 62 -11.63 -7.24 8.11
N ALA A 63 -10.91 -8.21 8.69
CA ALA A 63 -10.39 -8.09 10.05
C ALA A 63 -9.39 -6.92 10.18
N PHE A 64 -8.53 -6.70 9.19
CA PHE A 64 -7.69 -5.52 9.10
C PHE A 64 -8.53 -4.25 9.07
N ARG A 65 -9.50 -4.12 8.17
CA ARG A 65 -10.35 -2.92 8.05
C ARG A 65 -11.15 -2.65 9.32
N GLU A 66 -11.70 -3.68 9.96
CA GLU A 66 -12.46 -3.51 11.19
C GLU A 66 -11.58 -3.14 12.39
N SER A 67 -10.34 -3.63 12.43
CA SER A 67 -9.38 -3.25 13.47
C SER A 67 -9.02 -1.75 13.42
N LEU A 68 -9.19 -1.09 12.27
CA LEU A 68 -9.08 0.36 12.13
C LEU A 68 -10.23 1.11 12.82
N ASN A 69 -11.13 0.45 13.55
CA ASN A 69 -12.12 1.11 14.39
C ASN A 69 -11.78 1.06 15.89
N THR A 70 -10.72 0.34 16.29
CA THR A 70 -10.41 0.11 17.72
C THR A 70 -9.74 1.30 18.40
N GLY A 71 -9.19 2.23 17.61
CA GLY A 71 -8.38 3.35 18.10
C GLY A 71 -6.88 3.06 18.18
N GLU A 72 -6.46 1.82 17.92
CA GLU A 72 -5.06 1.42 17.75
C GLU A 72 -4.40 2.21 16.62
N THR A 73 -3.12 2.58 16.81
CA THR A 73 -2.39 3.45 15.89
C THR A 73 -1.48 2.69 14.93
N TYR A 74 -1.28 1.38 15.11
CA TYR A 74 -0.30 0.59 14.33
C TYR A 74 1.15 1.12 14.42
N TYR A 75 1.41 1.94 15.43
CA TYR A 75 2.69 2.57 15.72
C TYR A 75 2.81 2.70 17.23
N SER A 76 4.00 2.43 17.74
CA SER A 76 4.34 2.61 19.15
C SER A 76 5.58 3.49 19.29
N GLU A 77 5.54 4.37 20.29
CA GLU A 77 6.66 5.20 20.71
C GLU A 77 6.75 5.14 22.23
N ARG A 78 7.92 4.76 22.73
CA ARG A 78 8.19 4.71 24.17
C ARG A 78 9.52 5.37 24.50
N GLN A 79 9.58 5.98 25.67
CA GLN A 79 10.79 6.59 26.21
C GLN A 79 11.43 5.61 27.19
N VAL A 80 12.68 5.23 26.94
CA VAL A 80 13.44 4.37 27.85
C VAL A 80 14.84 4.92 28.01
N ASP A 81 15.23 5.20 29.26
CA ASP A 81 16.53 5.78 29.62
C ASP A 81 16.93 7.03 28.79
N GLY A 82 15.95 7.84 28.42
CA GLY A 82 16.14 9.06 27.62
C GLY A 82 16.27 8.82 26.11
N GLN A 83 16.14 7.57 25.65
CA GLN A 83 16.04 7.19 24.25
C GLN A 83 14.57 6.98 23.85
N THR A 84 14.20 7.57 22.71
CA THR A 84 12.94 7.25 22.03
C THR A 84 13.11 5.96 21.24
N ILE A 85 12.27 4.95 21.52
CA ILE A 85 12.17 3.72 20.73
C ILE A 85 10.84 3.73 19.99
N ARG A 86 10.90 3.60 18.66
CA ARG A 86 9.73 3.61 17.77
C ARG A 86 9.61 2.30 17.01
N LYS A 87 8.37 1.87 16.78
CA LYS A 87 8.08 0.67 16.02
C LYS A 87 6.74 0.78 15.30
N GLN A 88 6.75 0.56 13.99
CA GLN A 88 5.57 0.33 13.17
C GLN A 88 5.15 -1.13 13.24
N THR A 89 3.84 -1.36 13.25
CA THR A 89 3.26 -2.65 12.91
C THR A 89 3.30 -2.82 11.39
N VAL A 90 3.87 -3.93 10.92
CA VAL A 90 3.96 -4.25 9.49
C VAL A 90 2.79 -5.13 9.09
N VAL A 91 1.91 -4.61 8.22
CA VAL A 91 0.81 -5.34 7.60
C VAL A 91 1.24 -5.77 6.19
N THR A 92 1.03 -7.02 5.81
CA THR A 92 1.45 -7.53 4.49
C THR A 92 0.35 -8.27 3.76
N LEU A 93 0.38 -8.24 2.43
CA LEU A 93 -0.35 -9.22 1.62
C LEU A 93 0.53 -10.44 1.35
N ALA A 94 -0.03 -11.64 1.50
CA ALA A 94 0.65 -12.89 1.14
C ALA A 94 0.35 -13.36 -0.30
N ASN A 95 -0.76 -12.88 -0.86
CA ASN A 95 -1.23 -13.21 -2.20
C ASN A 95 -2.17 -12.12 -2.72
N ASP A 96 -2.55 -12.24 -4.00
CA ASP A 96 -3.63 -11.42 -4.57
C ASP A 96 -4.95 -11.73 -3.83
N ILE A 97 -5.71 -10.70 -3.48
CA ILE A 97 -7.02 -10.80 -2.83
C ILE A 97 -8.08 -10.48 -3.88
N VAL A 98 -8.94 -11.46 -4.18
CA VAL A 98 -10.08 -11.26 -5.09
C VAL A 98 -11.35 -11.16 -4.25
N ILE A 99 -11.95 -9.98 -4.22
CA ILE A 99 -13.18 -9.69 -3.48
C ILE A 99 -14.37 -10.04 -4.40
N PRO A 100 -15.21 -11.03 -4.04
CA PRO A 100 -16.43 -11.30 -4.78
C PRO A 100 -17.42 -10.13 -4.70
N GLU A 101 -18.26 -9.97 -5.73
CA GLU A 101 -19.33 -8.97 -5.72
C GLU A 101 -20.23 -9.13 -4.48
N GLY A 102 -20.45 -8.02 -3.75
CA GLY A 102 -21.26 -8.00 -2.54
C GLY A 102 -20.63 -8.64 -1.30
N ALA A 103 -19.36 -9.08 -1.37
CA ALA A 103 -18.65 -9.56 -0.20
C ALA A 103 -18.45 -8.43 0.83
N ASP A 104 -18.64 -8.76 2.09
CA ASP A 104 -18.39 -7.84 3.20
C ASP A 104 -16.88 -7.77 3.48
N ILE A 105 -16.28 -6.62 3.17
CA ILE A 105 -14.87 -6.34 3.44
C ILE A 105 -14.67 -5.53 4.73
N GLY A 106 -15.68 -5.45 5.60
CA GLY A 106 -15.61 -4.66 6.82
C GLY A 106 -15.81 -3.17 6.59
N THR A 107 -16.27 -2.50 7.64
CA THR A 107 -16.60 -1.08 7.62
C THR A 107 -15.54 -0.26 8.34
N ILE A 108 -15.24 0.93 7.82
CA ILE A 108 -14.35 1.90 8.47
C ILE A 108 -15.19 3.11 8.87
N THR A 109 -15.09 3.50 10.14
CA THR A 109 -15.66 4.75 10.64
C THR A 109 -14.90 5.93 10.03
N LYS A 110 -15.55 7.03 9.64
CA LYS A 110 -14.88 8.23 9.09
C LYS A 110 -14.22 9.07 10.19
N TYR A 111 -13.04 9.63 9.91
CA TYR A 111 -12.31 10.53 10.80
C TYR A 111 -13.02 11.88 10.93
N THR A 112 -13.34 12.28 12.16
CA THR A 112 -13.90 13.60 12.48
C THR A 112 -13.20 14.19 13.72
N ASP A 113 -12.41 15.26 13.56
CA ASP A 113 -11.81 15.99 14.69
C ASP A 113 -12.73 17.10 15.18
N LYS A 114 -13.22 16.97 16.41
CA LYS A 114 -13.96 18.02 17.11
C LYS A 114 -13.41 18.22 18.54
N VAL A 115 -12.16 18.69 18.68
CA VAL A 115 -11.64 19.35 19.90
C VAL A 115 -11.52 18.42 21.14
N SER A 116 -11.46 17.09 21.04
CA SER A 116 -10.17 16.37 20.85
C SER A 116 -10.28 14.83 20.68
N GLN A 117 -11.46 14.19 20.66
CA GLN A 117 -11.60 12.81 21.17
C GLN A 117 -12.19 11.78 20.17
N LYS A 118 -11.25 11.10 19.49
CA LYS A 118 -11.30 9.93 18.59
C LYS A 118 -12.63 9.12 18.56
N ASN A 119 -13.17 8.94 17.36
CA ASN A 119 -13.21 7.63 16.68
C ASN A 119 -13.41 7.79 15.16
N ALA A 120 -12.29 7.85 14.44
CA ALA A 120 -11.84 6.84 13.48
C ALA A 120 -10.30 6.87 13.44
N THR A 121 -9.66 5.77 13.05
CA THR A 121 -8.22 5.58 13.24
C THR A 121 -7.36 6.26 12.18
N ASN A 122 -6.17 6.61 12.66
CA ASN A 122 -5.02 6.82 11.83
C ASN A 122 -4.35 5.45 11.66
N PHE A 123 -4.16 4.97 10.43
CA PHE A 123 -3.17 3.93 10.20
C PHE A 123 -1.78 4.57 10.23
N GLU A 124 -1.01 4.32 11.28
CA GLU A 124 0.39 4.78 11.37
C GLU A 124 1.40 3.63 11.22
N GLY A 125 0.94 2.47 10.76
CA GLY A 125 1.78 1.31 10.48
C GLY A 125 2.42 1.33 9.10
N TYR A 126 2.95 0.18 8.71
CA TYR A 126 3.58 -0.04 7.43
C TYR A 126 2.82 -1.13 6.65
N PHE A 127 2.06 -0.76 5.63
CA PHE A 127 1.35 -1.69 4.78
C PHE A 127 2.17 -1.99 3.52
N ASN A 128 2.60 -3.24 3.35
CA ASN A 128 3.33 -3.71 2.17
C ASN A 128 2.48 -4.70 1.37
N GLY A 129 2.10 -4.33 0.15
CA GLY A 129 1.37 -5.26 -0.72
C GLY A 129 2.23 -6.36 -1.34
N HIS A 130 3.57 -6.30 -1.25
CA HIS A 130 4.49 -7.23 -1.93
C HIS A 130 4.20 -7.41 -3.44
N GLY A 131 3.69 -6.37 -4.10
CA GLY A 131 3.31 -6.39 -5.51
C GLY A 131 1.97 -7.08 -5.77
N HIS A 132 1.28 -7.56 -4.73
CA HIS A 132 -0.03 -8.19 -4.84
C HIS A 132 -1.14 -7.19 -5.14
N THR A 133 -2.27 -7.74 -5.60
CA THR A 133 -3.44 -6.99 -6.02
C THR A 133 -4.64 -7.27 -5.14
N ILE A 134 -5.33 -6.22 -4.68
CA ILE A 134 -6.68 -6.31 -4.13
C ILE A 134 -7.66 -5.98 -5.27
N SER A 135 -8.43 -6.95 -5.73
CA SER A 135 -9.36 -6.81 -6.87
C SER A 135 -10.81 -6.87 -6.43
N GLY A 136 -11.68 -6.11 -7.10
CA GLY A 136 -13.10 -6.02 -6.75
C GLY A 136 -13.38 -5.11 -5.56
N PHE A 137 -12.48 -4.15 -5.29
CA PHE A 137 -12.66 -3.22 -4.17
C PHE A 137 -13.79 -2.23 -4.48
N ALA A 138 -14.88 -2.30 -3.73
CA ALA A 138 -16.14 -1.61 -4.04
C ALA A 138 -16.73 -0.77 -2.90
N ASP A 139 -16.01 -0.59 -1.78
CA ASP A 139 -16.51 0.21 -0.65
C ASP A 139 -16.60 1.69 -1.03
N ASP A 140 -17.80 2.24 -1.00
CA ASP A 140 -18.14 3.61 -1.39
C ASP A 140 -18.10 4.60 -0.21
N LYS A 141 -17.82 4.13 1.01
CA LYS A 141 -17.74 4.94 2.23
C LYS A 141 -16.31 5.28 2.57
N ALA A 142 -15.36 4.37 2.43
CA ALA A 142 -13.95 4.62 2.74
C ALA A 142 -13.00 3.83 1.84
N GLY A 143 -11.83 4.42 1.57
CA GLY A 143 -10.72 3.73 0.91
C GLY A 143 -10.14 2.59 1.76
N LEU A 144 -8.97 2.07 1.39
CA LEU A 144 -8.30 1.01 2.15
C LEU A 144 -8.12 1.40 3.63
N VAL A 145 -7.76 2.65 3.88
CA VAL A 145 -7.81 3.30 5.20
C VAL A 145 -8.55 4.64 5.09
N ASP A 146 -9.11 5.15 6.19
CA ASP A 146 -9.71 6.50 6.15
C ASP A 146 -8.66 7.60 6.36
N TYR A 147 -7.85 7.52 7.42
CA TYR A 147 -6.76 8.46 7.68
C TYR A 147 -5.42 7.75 7.71
N LEU A 148 -4.48 8.12 6.83
CA LEU A 148 -3.09 7.65 6.86
C LEU A 148 -2.27 8.57 7.76
N GLY A 149 -1.92 8.14 8.97
CA GLY A 149 -1.23 9.01 9.93
C GLY A 149 0.19 9.37 9.53
N TYR A 150 0.83 10.22 10.33
CA TYR A 150 2.13 10.81 10.00
C TYR A 150 3.25 9.78 9.81
N ASN A 151 3.23 8.71 10.62
CA ASN A 151 4.15 7.59 10.48
C ASN A 151 3.60 6.52 9.52
N GLY A 152 2.40 6.67 8.96
CA GLY A 152 1.77 5.66 8.12
C GLY A 152 2.44 5.54 6.76
N VAL A 153 2.69 4.31 6.32
CA VAL A 153 3.20 4.00 4.97
C VAL A 153 2.29 2.98 4.30
N ILE A 154 1.89 3.23 3.06
CA ILE A 154 1.26 2.22 2.19
C ILE A 154 2.12 2.08 0.94
N THR A 155 2.61 0.86 0.67
CA THR A 155 3.55 0.63 -0.42
C THR A 155 3.35 -0.68 -1.16
N ASN A 156 3.88 -0.74 -2.38
CA ASN A 156 4.01 -1.95 -3.21
C ASN A 156 2.67 -2.69 -3.38
N LEU A 157 1.61 -1.94 -3.69
CA LEU A 157 0.23 -2.41 -3.66
C LEU A 157 -0.52 -2.04 -4.94
N ASN A 158 -1.24 -2.99 -5.51
CA ASN A 158 -2.17 -2.74 -6.61
C ASN A 158 -3.62 -2.86 -6.10
N ILE A 159 -4.48 -1.91 -6.44
CA ILE A 159 -5.92 -1.97 -6.14
C ILE A 159 -6.70 -1.87 -7.45
N VAL A 160 -7.57 -2.85 -7.71
CA VAL A 160 -8.54 -2.82 -8.81
C VAL A 160 -9.93 -2.57 -8.22
N VAL A 161 -10.48 -1.40 -8.53
CA VAL A 161 -11.75 -0.90 -8.00
C VAL A 161 -12.91 -1.17 -8.94
N ASP A 162 -14.08 -1.35 -8.34
CA ASP A 162 -15.38 -1.24 -8.99
C ASP A 162 -16.31 -0.51 -8.01
N ILE A 163 -16.15 0.81 -7.91
CA ILE A 163 -16.82 1.62 -6.89
C ILE A 163 -18.03 2.31 -7.52
N GLN A 164 -19.19 2.16 -6.89
CA GLN A 164 -20.39 2.89 -7.25
C GLN A 164 -20.82 3.81 -6.09
N PHE A 165 -20.76 5.11 -6.33
CA PHE A 165 -21.31 6.11 -5.42
C PHE A 165 -22.78 6.39 -5.76
N ASP A 166 -23.66 6.31 -4.77
CA ASP A 166 -25.08 6.64 -4.84
C ASP A 166 -25.49 7.63 -3.73
N ASN A 167 -26.80 7.79 -3.51
CA ASN A 167 -27.32 8.72 -2.49
C ASN A 167 -26.88 8.33 -1.07
N ASP A 168 -26.69 7.04 -0.79
CA ASP A 168 -26.31 6.55 0.54
C ASP A 168 -24.80 6.74 0.79
N SER A 169 -24.00 7.00 -0.25
CA SER A 169 -22.55 7.28 -0.13
C SER A 169 -22.24 8.61 0.55
N PHE A 170 -23.20 9.54 0.60
CA PHE A 170 -23.00 10.85 1.21
C PHE A 170 -23.00 10.75 2.73
N TYR A 171 -21.98 11.31 3.36
CA TYR A 171 -21.99 11.55 4.80
C TYR A 171 -22.43 12.98 5.10
N GLU A 172 -23.11 13.16 6.23
CA GLU A 172 -23.57 14.45 6.71
C GLU A 172 -22.58 15.03 7.72
N THR A 173 -22.20 16.29 7.52
CA THR A 173 -21.52 17.10 8.54
C THR A 173 -22.37 18.30 8.90
N GLU A 174 -22.25 18.75 10.14
CA GLU A 174 -22.94 19.94 10.64
C GLU A 174 -21.91 20.99 11.03
N ASP A 175 -22.13 22.22 10.59
CA ASP A 175 -21.31 23.36 10.99
C ASP A 175 -21.60 23.79 12.44
N GLY A 176 -20.80 24.72 12.98
CA GLY A 176 -20.93 25.17 14.37
C GLY A 176 -22.22 25.91 14.71
N ILE A 177 -23.14 26.10 13.76
CA ILE A 177 -24.44 26.78 13.97
C ILE A 177 -25.65 25.96 13.47
N GLY A 178 -25.48 24.66 13.23
CA GLY A 178 -26.60 23.73 12.98
C GLY A 178 -26.97 23.51 11.51
N ARG A 179 -26.14 23.92 10.56
CA ARG A 179 -26.41 23.76 9.12
C ARG A 179 -25.70 22.54 8.57
N LYS A 180 -26.39 21.80 7.70
CA LYS A 180 -25.93 20.51 7.17
C LYS A 180 -25.18 20.66 5.86
N HIS A 181 -24.11 19.89 5.72
CA HIS A 181 -23.35 19.66 4.50
C HIS A 181 -23.37 18.17 4.16
N LEU A 182 -23.75 17.83 2.93
CA LEU A 182 -23.65 16.47 2.42
C LEU A 182 -22.39 16.34 1.57
N SER A 183 -21.57 15.34 1.84
CA SER A 183 -20.29 15.21 1.16
C SER A 183 -19.96 13.77 0.82
N ILE A 184 -19.37 13.60 -0.37
CA ILE A 184 -18.46 12.49 -0.65
C ILE A 184 -17.07 13.11 -0.63
N ASP A 185 -16.18 12.55 0.18
CA ASP A 185 -14.75 12.81 0.15
C ASP A 185 -14.06 11.45 0.25
N TYR A 186 -13.31 11.10 -0.80
CA TYR A 186 -12.90 9.73 -1.01
C TYR A 186 -11.54 9.66 -1.73
N GLY A 187 -10.66 8.80 -1.22
CA GLY A 187 -9.49 8.34 -1.96
C GLY A 187 -9.33 6.83 -1.80
N VAL A 188 -9.01 6.11 -2.87
CA VAL A 188 -9.02 4.63 -2.87
C VAL A 188 -8.01 4.06 -1.88
N VAL A 189 -6.81 4.62 -1.82
CA VAL A 189 -5.77 4.18 -0.86
C VAL A 189 -6.03 4.75 0.52
N CYS A 190 -6.26 6.06 0.61
CA CYS A 190 -6.72 6.71 1.84
C CYS A 190 -7.68 7.85 1.54
N THR A 191 -8.65 8.08 2.44
CA THR A 191 -9.52 9.25 2.34
C THR A 191 -8.77 10.52 2.69
N ASN A 192 -7.96 10.52 3.75
CA ASN A 192 -7.20 11.65 4.29
C ASN A 192 -5.86 11.13 4.84
N GLY A 193 -4.95 12.02 5.22
CA GLY A 193 -3.75 11.61 5.96
C GLY A 193 -2.61 12.60 5.93
N GLU A 194 -1.52 12.26 6.62
CA GLU A 194 -0.20 12.95 6.64
C GLU A 194 0.98 12.02 6.28
N GLY A 195 0.73 10.73 6.03
CA GLY A 195 1.77 9.72 5.81
C GLY A 195 2.37 9.66 4.39
N GLN A 196 2.75 8.46 3.96
CA GLN A 196 3.46 8.24 2.69
C GLN A 196 2.84 7.11 1.87
N ILE A 197 2.70 7.33 0.55
CA ILE A 197 2.24 6.33 -0.41
C ILE A 197 3.32 6.14 -1.47
N LYS A 198 3.82 4.92 -1.66
CA LYS A 198 4.90 4.66 -2.62
C LYS A 198 4.65 3.38 -3.43
N CYS A 199 4.99 3.34 -4.72
CA CYS A 199 4.86 2.13 -5.51
C CYS A 199 3.44 1.53 -5.43
N CYS A 200 2.41 2.37 -5.59
CA CYS A 200 1.01 1.95 -5.52
C CYS A 200 0.27 2.23 -6.83
N SER A 201 -0.68 1.37 -7.17
CA SER A 201 -1.54 1.58 -8.32
C SER A 201 -3.02 1.43 -8.02
N VAL A 202 -3.83 2.20 -8.75
CA VAL A 202 -5.28 2.11 -8.69
C VAL A 202 -5.85 2.06 -10.11
N LYS A 203 -6.56 0.99 -10.43
CA LYS A 203 -7.21 0.78 -11.74
C LYS A 203 -8.68 0.43 -11.57
N GLY A 204 -9.46 0.56 -12.62
CA GLY A 204 -10.82 0.03 -12.68
C GLY A 204 -11.86 1.11 -12.87
N ASP A 205 -13.08 0.80 -12.44
CA ASP A 205 -14.27 1.58 -12.78
C ASP A 205 -14.81 2.32 -11.56
N VAL A 206 -15.22 3.57 -11.77
CA VAL A 206 -15.79 4.43 -10.74
C VAL A 206 -17.04 5.09 -11.29
N SER A 207 -18.18 4.79 -10.69
CA SER A 207 -19.48 5.30 -11.11
C SER A 207 -20.05 6.27 -10.07
N PHE A 208 -20.53 7.42 -10.52
CA PHE A 208 -21.25 8.38 -9.69
C PHE A 208 -22.71 8.42 -10.14
N LEU A 209 -23.57 7.68 -9.45
CA LEU A 209 -24.96 7.39 -9.80
C LEU A 209 -25.93 7.87 -8.70
N TYR A 210 -25.97 9.17 -8.45
CA TYR A 210 -26.85 9.76 -7.43
C TYR A 210 -27.80 10.83 -7.99
N ASP A 211 -28.99 10.89 -7.39
CA ASP A 211 -30.05 11.87 -7.62
C ASP A 211 -30.45 12.43 -6.25
N LEU A 212 -29.67 13.38 -5.74
CA LEU A 212 -29.76 13.88 -4.38
C LEU A 212 -30.87 14.93 -4.24
N LYS A 213 -32.05 14.49 -3.81
CA LYS A 213 -33.14 15.39 -3.41
C LYS A 213 -32.93 15.86 -1.97
N VAL A 214 -32.47 17.09 -1.79
CA VAL A 214 -32.21 17.69 -0.47
C VAL A 214 -33.31 18.66 -0.07
N GLY A 215 -33.70 18.62 1.21
CA GLY A 215 -34.65 19.57 1.80
C GLY A 215 -33.99 20.89 2.19
N ASP A 216 -34.82 21.86 2.60
CA ASP A 216 -34.47 23.29 2.80
C ASP A 216 -33.33 23.61 3.80
N ASN A 217 -32.79 22.62 4.53
CA ASN A 217 -31.78 22.79 5.59
C ASN A 217 -30.35 22.37 5.21
N VAL A 218 -30.08 22.08 3.92
CA VAL A 218 -28.73 21.74 3.42
C VAL A 218 -28.07 22.97 2.80
N LEU A 219 -26.92 23.37 3.33
CA LEU A 219 -26.18 24.56 2.90
C LEU A 219 -25.15 24.28 1.81
N GLY A 220 -24.65 23.05 1.74
CA GLY A 220 -23.71 22.67 0.71
C GLY A 220 -23.74 21.19 0.40
N LYS A 221 -23.59 20.85 -0.87
CA LYS A 221 -23.47 19.48 -1.37
C LYS A 221 -22.31 19.35 -2.35
N GLY A 222 -21.40 18.43 -2.06
CA GLY A 222 -20.19 18.23 -2.86
C GLY A 222 -19.77 16.78 -2.96
N ALA A 223 -19.12 16.42 -4.06
CA ALA A 223 -18.48 15.13 -4.23
C ALA A 223 -17.04 15.31 -4.72
N THR A 224 -16.09 14.79 -3.96
CA THR A 224 -14.66 14.82 -4.28
C THR A 224 -14.10 13.41 -4.26
N PHE A 225 -13.41 13.04 -5.32
CA PHE A 225 -12.79 11.73 -5.47
C PHE A 225 -11.33 11.87 -5.93
N TYR A 226 -10.46 11.07 -5.33
CA TYR A 226 -9.07 10.90 -5.74
C TYR A 226 -8.79 9.43 -6.03
N GLY A 227 -8.24 9.11 -7.20
CA GLY A 227 -7.77 7.75 -7.47
C GLY A 227 -6.71 7.33 -6.44
N ILE A 228 -5.70 8.17 -6.26
CA ILE A 228 -4.78 8.10 -5.12
C ILE A 228 -4.73 9.50 -4.50
N ARG A 229 -5.13 9.63 -3.23
CA ARG A 229 -4.98 10.86 -2.46
C ARG A 229 -3.63 10.83 -1.71
N SER A 230 -2.77 11.76 -2.04
CA SER A 230 -1.63 12.19 -1.24
C SER A 230 -2.17 12.77 0.06
N PRO A 231 -1.53 12.42 1.16
CA PRO A 231 -1.68 13.08 2.44
C PRO A 231 -1.62 14.62 2.38
N ASN A 232 -2.52 15.27 3.12
CA ASN A 232 -2.60 16.71 3.35
C ASN A 232 -1.91 17.05 4.69
N MET A 233 -0.89 17.92 4.69
CA MET A 233 -0.18 18.29 5.92
C MET A 233 -0.97 19.32 6.75
N TYR A 234 -1.45 18.92 7.93
CA TYR A 234 -2.13 19.79 8.91
C TYR A 234 -1.27 20.08 10.17
N SER A 235 -0.41 19.15 10.59
CA SER A 235 0.21 19.13 11.93
C SER A 235 1.56 19.85 12.10
N GLY A 236 2.17 20.35 11.02
CA GLY A 236 3.34 21.25 11.12
C GLY A 236 4.62 20.64 11.69
N LYS A 237 4.86 19.33 11.53
CA LYS A 237 6.18 18.70 11.77
C LYS A 237 6.87 18.33 10.46
N PRO A 238 8.19 18.59 10.31
CA PRO A 238 8.93 18.18 9.12
C PRO A 238 9.28 16.68 9.23
N ILE A 239 8.69 15.83 8.38
CA ILE A 239 9.29 14.55 7.98
C ILE A 239 9.76 14.70 6.54
N ASP A 240 10.83 13.99 6.19
CA ASP A 240 11.49 13.95 4.88
C ASP A 240 10.54 13.54 3.72
N TRP A 241 9.78 14.53 3.26
CA TRP A 241 9.48 14.96 1.89
C TRP A 241 9.14 13.92 0.81
N LEU A 242 8.43 12.83 1.14
CA LEU A 242 7.79 11.94 0.16
C LEU A 242 6.36 11.63 0.63
N LEU A 243 5.35 12.29 0.06
CA LEU A 243 3.94 11.99 0.39
C LEU A 243 3.33 11.00 -0.61
N CYS A 244 3.68 11.12 -1.90
CA CYS A 244 3.26 10.18 -2.93
C CYS A 244 4.36 10.03 -4.01
N SER A 245 4.85 8.81 -4.25
CA SER A 245 5.87 8.59 -5.28
C SER A 245 5.74 7.25 -6.01
N ASP A 246 6.15 7.21 -7.27
CA ASP A 246 6.14 5.99 -8.08
C ASP A 246 4.73 5.35 -8.10
N CYS A 247 3.69 6.17 -8.20
CA CYS A 247 2.30 5.74 -8.17
C CYS A 247 1.58 6.02 -9.48
N TYR A 248 0.55 5.24 -9.80
CA TYR A 248 -0.26 5.54 -10.97
C TYR A 248 -1.73 5.19 -10.85
N THR A 249 -2.52 5.82 -11.70
CA THR A 249 -3.93 5.48 -11.87
C THR A 249 -4.32 5.24 -13.33
N SER A 250 -5.26 4.31 -13.51
CA SER A 250 -5.94 4.04 -14.79
C SER A 250 -7.41 3.79 -14.52
N LEU A 251 -8.18 4.87 -14.42
CA LEU A 251 -9.56 4.84 -13.94
C LEU A 251 -10.56 5.24 -15.02
N ASN A 252 -11.65 4.47 -15.17
CA ASN A 252 -12.77 4.85 -16.02
C ASN A 252 -13.91 5.39 -15.17
N TYR A 253 -14.30 6.62 -15.44
CA TYR A 253 -15.35 7.30 -14.70
C TYR A 253 -16.64 7.28 -15.50
N ASN A 254 -17.72 6.84 -14.87
CA ASN A 254 -19.08 6.99 -15.38
C ASN A 254 -19.85 7.96 -14.49
N VAL A 255 -20.07 9.18 -14.99
CA VAL A 255 -20.71 10.24 -14.20
C VAL A 255 -22.14 10.44 -14.68
N LYS A 256 -23.09 10.08 -13.82
CA LYS A 256 -24.53 10.29 -14.00
C LYS A 256 -25.09 10.86 -12.71
N ASN A 257 -24.77 12.12 -12.44
CA ASN A 257 -25.19 12.83 -11.24
C ASN A 257 -26.22 13.93 -11.51
N ASP A 258 -26.85 14.38 -10.42
CA ASP A 258 -27.72 15.56 -10.39
C ASP A 258 -26.93 16.87 -10.57
N LEU A 259 -27.52 17.81 -11.33
CA LEU A 259 -26.99 19.14 -11.61
C LEU A 259 -26.81 19.98 -10.35
N GLU A 260 -27.55 19.67 -9.28
CA GLU A 260 -27.64 20.49 -8.09
C GLU A 260 -26.43 20.40 -7.15
N LEU A 261 -25.42 19.53 -7.39
CA LEU A 261 -24.18 19.62 -6.59
C LEU A 261 -23.50 20.97 -6.80
N ASP A 262 -23.12 21.62 -5.69
CA ASP A 262 -22.34 22.86 -5.70
C ASP A 262 -20.96 22.63 -6.31
N SER A 263 -20.41 21.43 -6.11
CA SER A 263 -19.15 21.01 -6.73
C SER A 263 -19.03 19.50 -6.90
N THR A 264 -18.45 19.10 -8.02
CA THR A 264 -17.99 17.73 -8.26
C THR A 264 -16.56 17.81 -8.74
N HIS A 265 -15.63 17.24 -7.98
CA HIS A 265 -14.20 17.20 -8.30
C HIS A 265 -13.76 15.75 -8.44
N ILE A 266 -13.34 15.37 -9.63
CA ILE A 266 -12.81 14.04 -9.90
C ILE A 266 -11.33 14.18 -10.23
N TYR A 267 -10.49 13.50 -9.47
CA TYR A 267 -9.05 13.52 -9.65
C TYR A 267 -8.52 12.11 -9.92
N GLY A 268 -7.78 11.95 -11.02
CA GLY A 268 -7.06 10.69 -11.29
C GLY A 268 -5.94 10.47 -10.29
N LEU A 269 -5.14 11.50 -10.04
CA LEU A 269 -4.10 11.56 -9.02
C LEU A 269 -4.37 12.71 -8.05
N THR A 270 -3.65 12.70 -6.94
CA THR A 270 -3.86 13.61 -5.82
C THR A 270 -3.76 15.11 -6.09
N GLU A 271 -4.33 15.88 -5.15
CA GLU A 271 -3.84 17.20 -4.76
C GLU A 271 -2.61 17.08 -3.83
N CYS A 272 -1.63 17.95 -4.00
CA CYS A 272 -0.58 18.20 -3.03
C CYS A 272 -0.69 19.66 -2.60
N TYR A 273 -1.45 19.88 -1.53
CA TYR A 273 -1.82 21.19 -1.02
C TYR A 273 -1.25 21.42 0.39
N SER A 274 -0.79 22.63 0.68
CA SER A 274 -0.52 23.06 2.05
C SER A 274 -0.92 24.50 2.29
N THR A 275 -1.62 24.74 3.39
CA THR A 275 -2.05 26.08 3.81
C THR A 275 -0.89 27.00 4.22
N ARG A 276 0.34 26.49 4.32
CA ARG A 276 1.51 27.24 4.76
C ARG A 276 2.66 27.09 3.76
N SER A 277 3.16 28.21 3.22
CA SER A 277 4.13 28.25 2.11
C SER A 277 5.47 27.53 2.34
N SER A 278 5.83 27.23 3.59
CA SER A 278 7.04 26.50 4.01
C SER A 278 6.84 24.99 4.17
N TRP A 279 5.61 24.48 3.98
CA TRP A 279 5.25 23.08 4.16
C TRP A 279 4.80 22.58 2.82
N ARG A 280 5.54 21.65 2.25
CA ARG A 280 5.38 21.30 0.85
C ARG A 280 5.49 19.80 0.73
N GLY A 281 4.35 19.15 0.47
CA GLY A 281 4.33 17.73 0.12
C GLY A 281 5.05 17.46 -1.19
N ALA A 282 5.39 16.19 -1.41
CA ALA A 282 6.06 15.74 -2.61
C ALA A 282 5.20 14.77 -3.41
N LEU A 283 5.20 14.97 -4.73
CA LEU A 283 4.57 14.09 -5.72
C LEU A 283 5.62 13.81 -6.80
N LEU A 284 6.11 12.57 -6.90
CA LEU A 284 7.25 12.22 -7.76
C LEU A 284 6.96 10.98 -8.61
N ASN A 285 7.34 11.03 -9.88
CA ASN A 285 7.28 9.86 -10.78
C ASN A 285 5.88 9.22 -10.83
N CYS A 286 4.83 10.03 -10.92
CA CYS A 286 3.46 9.53 -10.97
C CYS A 286 2.85 9.76 -12.35
N TYR A 287 1.91 8.90 -12.74
CA TYR A 287 1.11 9.15 -13.93
C TYR A 287 -0.37 8.81 -13.77
N SER A 288 -1.20 9.52 -14.53
CA SER A 288 -2.66 9.36 -14.53
C SER A 288 -3.17 9.08 -15.94
N SER A 289 -3.98 8.04 -16.08
CA SER A 289 -4.65 7.66 -17.32
C SER A 289 -6.07 7.20 -17.01
N GLY A 290 -6.89 6.97 -18.04
CA GLY A 290 -8.27 6.59 -17.81
C GLY A 290 -9.21 7.02 -18.92
N SER A 291 -10.48 7.21 -18.56
CA SER A 291 -11.50 7.81 -19.42
C SER A 291 -12.62 8.41 -18.56
N ILE A 292 -13.36 9.38 -19.08
CA ILE A 292 -14.56 9.91 -18.42
C ILE A 292 -15.73 9.91 -19.39
N THR A 293 -16.83 9.29 -18.97
CA THR A 293 -18.10 9.35 -19.67
C THR A 293 -19.09 10.20 -18.87
N TRP A 294 -19.53 11.31 -19.45
CA TRP A 294 -20.54 12.19 -18.88
C TRP A 294 -21.91 11.85 -19.43
N SER A 295 -22.85 11.48 -18.55
CA SER A 295 -24.25 11.24 -18.89
C SER A 295 -25.18 12.31 -18.28
N VAL A 296 -24.63 13.47 -17.92
CA VAL A 296 -25.32 14.59 -17.26
C VAL A 296 -25.80 15.59 -18.30
N THR A 297 -27.05 16.02 -18.21
CA THR A 297 -27.61 17.07 -19.08
C THR A 297 -28.22 18.21 -18.28
N ASP A 298 -28.15 19.44 -18.78
CA ASP A 298 -28.84 20.61 -18.24
C ASP A 298 -30.37 20.51 -18.41
N GLU A 299 -31.11 21.49 -17.88
CA GLU A 299 -32.58 21.62 -18.02
C GLU A 299 -33.07 21.65 -19.49
N ASN A 300 -32.17 21.90 -20.45
CA ASN A 300 -32.45 21.93 -21.89
C ASN A 300 -31.92 20.68 -22.62
N ASN A 301 -31.60 19.59 -21.90
CA ASN A 301 -31.02 18.35 -22.41
C ASN A 301 -29.64 18.52 -23.08
N LYS A 302 -28.86 19.56 -22.75
CA LYS A 302 -27.49 19.72 -23.26
C LYS A 302 -26.49 19.04 -22.33
N PRO A 303 -25.46 18.33 -22.84
CA PRO A 303 -24.43 17.73 -22.00
C PRO A 303 -23.74 18.76 -21.10
N VAL A 304 -23.53 18.40 -19.83
CA VAL A 304 -22.80 19.22 -18.85
C VAL A 304 -21.54 18.48 -18.43
N GLU A 305 -20.40 19.13 -18.63
CA GLU A 305 -19.11 18.66 -18.11
C GLU A 305 -18.78 19.38 -16.79
N LYS A 306 -18.60 18.63 -15.70
CA LYS A 306 -18.18 19.18 -14.40
C LYS A 306 -16.65 19.25 -14.31
N ASN A 307 -16.10 19.40 -13.10
CA ASN A 307 -14.67 19.55 -12.89
C ASN A 307 -14.04 18.16 -12.70
N ALA A 308 -13.34 17.68 -13.71
CA ALA A 308 -12.54 16.47 -13.63
C ALA A 308 -11.14 16.75 -14.14
N TYR A 309 -10.14 16.26 -13.44
CA TYR A 309 -8.75 16.61 -13.65
C TYR A 309 -7.88 15.37 -13.52
N ALA A 310 -6.92 15.21 -14.42
CA ALA A 310 -6.00 14.08 -14.33
C ALA A 310 -5.19 14.11 -13.03
N ILE A 311 -4.86 15.31 -12.57
CA ILE A 311 -4.06 15.59 -11.37
C ILE A 311 -4.72 16.75 -10.62
N GLY A 312 -4.80 16.63 -9.30
CA GLY A 312 -5.32 17.68 -8.43
C GLY A 312 -4.38 18.88 -8.28
N ARG A 313 -4.71 19.73 -7.32
CA ARG A 313 -4.01 20.99 -7.07
C ARG A 313 -2.57 20.75 -6.59
N LEU A 314 -1.57 21.40 -7.19
CA LEU A 314 -0.16 21.27 -6.82
C LEU A 314 0.44 22.61 -6.40
N GLN A 315 0.79 22.77 -5.12
CA GLN A 315 1.30 24.06 -4.61
C GLN A 315 2.82 24.12 -4.42
N SER A 316 3.53 22.99 -4.42
CA SER A 316 4.99 22.97 -4.29
C SER A 316 5.68 22.95 -5.66
N LYS A 317 6.68 23.83 -5.87
CA LYS A 317 7.54 23.78 -7.06
C LYS A 317 8.83 22.99 -6.87
N GLU A 318 9.22 22.73 -5.61
CA GLU A 318 10.53 22.13 -5.28
C GLU A 318 10.45 20.61 -5.11
N PHE A 319 9.24 20.06 -4.93
CA PHE A 319 9.04 18.64 -4.58
C PHE A 319 8.02 17.94 -5.48
N VAL A 320 7.78 18.49 -6.67
CA VAL A 320 6.91 17.87 -7.67
C VAL A 320 7.73 17.63 -8.92
N GLU A 321 7.89 16.38 -9.35
CA GLU A 321 8.72 16.06 -10.50
C GLU A 321 8.15 14.86 -11.26
N ASN A 322 8.36 14.84 -12.59
CA ASN A 322 8.06 13.69 -13.43
C ASN A 322 6.61 13.24 -13.33
N ILE A 323 5.68 14.21 -13.42
CA ILE A 323 4.24 13.94 -13.37
C ILE A 323 3.66 13.94 -14.77
N TYR A 324 3.04 12.82 -15.14
CA TYR A 324 2.54 12.55 -16.49
C TYR A 324 1.04 12.29 -16.49
N TYR A 325 0.37 12.59 -17.60
CA TYR A 325 -1.03 12.22 -17.76
C TYR A 325 -1.47 12.12 -19.21
N ASP A 326 -2.47 11.28 -19.46
CA ASP A 326 -3.11 11.12 -20.76
C ASP A 326 -4.04 12.31 -21.05
N LYS A 327 -3.58 13.30 -21.81
CA LYS A 327 -4.41 14.47 -22.13
C LYS A 327 -5.59 14.13 -23.06
N THR A 328 -5.54 13.00 -23.76
CA THR A 328 -6.60 12.62 -24.71
C THR A 328 -7.87 12.11 -24.03
N SER A 329 -7.73 11.59 -22.82
CA SER A 329 -8.83 10.99 -22.06
C SER A 329 -9.46 11.90 -21.02
N TRP A 330 -8.77 12.97 -20.61
CA TRP A 330 -9.23 13.92 -19.60
C TRP A 330 -9.74 15.21 -20.27
N GLY A 331 -11.04 15.51 -20.11
CA GLY A 331 -11.68 16.68 -20.75
C GLY A 331 -11.17 18.03 -20.21
N LYS A 332 -11.04 18.16 -18.88
CA LYS A 332 -10.31 19.26 -18.24
C LYS A 332 -9.03 18.72 -17.63
N THR A 333 -7.97 19.49 -17.75
CA THR A 333 -6.63 18.98 -17.51
C THR A 333 -6.13 19.29 -16.09
N LEU A 334 -6.53 20.43 -15.52
CA LEU A 334 -6.01 20.96 -14.25
C LEU A 334 -7.06 21.78 -13.50
N ASP A 335 -7.07 21.70 -12.17
CA ASP A 335 -7.73 22.70 -11.32
C ASP A 335 -6.84 23.96 -11.27
N GLU A 336 -7.30 25.05 -11.90
CA GLU A 336 -6.53 26.29 -12.11
C GLU A 336 -6.59 27.27 -10.92
N SER A 337 -7.11 26.86 -9.76
CA SER A 337 -7.23 27.72 -8.58
C SER A 337 -5.86 27.98 -7.87
N GLU A 338 -5.27 29.14 -8.23
CA GLU A 338 -4.18 29.92 -7.60
C GLU A 338 -2.71 29.73 -8.07
N THR A 339 -2.22 30.81 -8.70
CA THR A 339 -0.88 31.47 -8.78
C THR A 339 0.46 30.70 -8.74
N VAL A 340 0.58 29.49 -8.18
CA VAL A 340 1.84 28.72 -8.17
C VAL A 340 1.90 27.69 -9.33
N LEU A 341 0.75 27.41 -9.93
CA LEU A 341 0.47 26.37 -10.93
C LEU A 341 1.02 26.64 -12.35
N ASN A 342 1.59 27.83 -12.62
CA ASN A 342 2.12 28.22 -13.93
C ASN A 342 3.59 27.78 -14.16
N ASN A 343 4.06 26.71 -13.52
CA ASN A 343 5.38 26.15 -13.82
C ASN A 343 5.26 24.92 -14.74
N PRO A 344 5.40 25.10 -16.07
CA PRO A 344 5.24 24.01 -17.03
C PRO A 344 6.29 22.90 -16.91
N GLY A 345 7.38 23.10 -16.15
CA GLY A 345 8.45 22.11 -16.00
C GLY A 345 8.16 20.94 -15.04
N LEU A 346 7.08 21.01 -14.27
CA LEU A 346 6.73 19.99 -13.25
C LEU A 346 5.74 18.94 -13.79
N ARG A 347 5.28 19.09 -15.03
CA ARG A 347 4.16 18.34 -15.62
C ARG A 347 4.42 18.08 -17.08
N THR A 348 4.11 16.88 -17.54
CA THR A 348 4.23 16.51 -18.95
C THR A 348 2.90 15.94 -19.43
N PRO A 349 1.99 16.77 -19.99
CA PRO A 349 0.86 16.24 -20.75
C PRO A 349 1.37 15.33 -21.86
N ILE A 350 0.71 14.19 -22.06
CA ILE A 350 0.98 13.32 -23.19
C ILE A 350 -0.22 13.42 -24.14
N ASP A 351 -0.01 14.10 -25.26
CA ASP A 351 -1.04 14.37 -26.27
C ASP A 351 -1.27 13.19 -27.23
N ASN A 352 -0.30 12.28 -27.34
CA ASN A 352 -0.39 11.11 -28.21
C ASN A 352 -0.43 9.84 -27.36
N LYS A 353 -1.55 9.11 -27.47
CA LYS A 353 -1.76 7.87 -26.71
C LYS A 353 -0.65 6.83 -26.92
N GLY A 354 -0.03 6.80 -28.11
CA GLY A 354 1.08 5.89 -28.40
C GLY A 354 2.39 6.22 -27.67
N ASP A 355 2.56 7.46 -27.21
CA ASP A 355 3.73 7.86 -26.43
C ASP A 355 3.61 7.45 -24.96
N LEU A 356 2.39 7.23 -24.46
CA LEU A 356 2.16 6.73 -23.11
C LEU A 356 2.73 5.30 -22.91
N PHE A 357 2.94 4.53 -23.97
CA PHE A 357 3.50 3.19 -23.84
C PHE A 357 5.03 3.18 -23.74
N LYS A 358 5.70 4.27 -24.12
CA LYS A 358 7.14 4.27 -24.31
C LYS A 358 7.86 4.62 -23.03
N ALA A 359 8.78 3.77 -22.57
CA ALA A 359 9.62 4.06 -21.40
C ALA A 359 10.36 5.40 -21.56
N SER A 360 10.82 5.75 -22.77
CA SER A 360 11.51 7.01 -23.08
C SER A 360 10.69 8.27 -22.82
N THR A 361 9.36 8.16 -22.68
CA THR A 361 8.47 9.28 -22.34
C THR A 361 8.65 9.72 -20.89
N TYR A 362 8.95 8.78 -20.00
CA TYR A 362 8.93 8.96 -18.55
C TYR A 362 10.34 9.16 -18.01
N LYS A 363 10.68 10.41 -17.68
CA LYS A 363 11.95 10.78 -17.05
C LYS A 363 11.87 10.49 -15.57
N GLY A 364 12.98 10.03 -14.97
CA GLY A 364 13.05 9.75 -13.53
C GLY A 364 12.38 8.45 -13.08
N PHE A 365 11.65 7.77 -13.97
CA PHE A 365 11.07 6.46 -13.70
C PHE A 365 12.16 5.38 -13.79
N ASP A 366 12.20 4.51 -12.78
CA ASP A 366 13.05 3.32 -12.78
C ASP A 366 12.32 2.16 -13.47
N PHE A 367 12.62 1.95 -14.75
CA PHE A 367 12.10 0.82 -15.54
C PHE A 367 12.93 -0.47 -15.39
N GLU A 368 14.01 -0.44 -14.60
CA GLU A 368 14.76 -1.64 -14.28
C GLU A 368 14.09 -2.38 -13.11
N ASN A 369 13.72 -1.64 -12.06
CA ASN A 369 13.31 -2.23 -10.77
C ASN A 369 11.88 -1.92 -10.34
N ILE A 370 11.28 -0.79 -10.75
CA ILE A 370 9.96 -0.37 -10.24
C ILE A 370 8.87 -0.50 -11.29
N TRP A 371 9.16 -0.11 -12.53
CA TRP A 371 8.20 -0.01 -13.62
C TRP A 371 8.50 -0.97 -14.77
N THR A 372 7.48 -1.33 -15.53
CA THR A 372 7.61 -2.05 -16.82
C THR A 372 6.63 -1.48 -17.84
N THR A 373 7.03 -1.41 -19.11
CA THR A 373 6.12 -1.12 -20.24
C THR A 373 5.80 -2.37 -21.07
N ASN A 374 6.24 -3.55 -20.59
CA ASN A 374 6.16 -4.81 -21.32
C ASN A 374 6.70 -4.68 -22.76
N GLY A 375 7.84 -4.00 -22.93
CA GLY A 375 8.44 -3.73 -24.24
C GLY A 375 7.67 -2.69 -25.04
N ASP A 376 7.21 -1.63 -24.38
CA ASP A 376 6.40 -0.54 -24.93
C ASP A 376 5.05 -0.99 -25.53
N THR A 377 4.46 -2.06 -24.96
CA THR A 377 3.15 -2.59 -25.35
C THR A 377 2.03 -2.17 -24.39
N THR A 378 2.39 -1.78 -23.17
CA THR A 378 1.46 -1.32 -22.14
C THR A 378 1.89 0.04 -21.61
N MET A 379 0.97 0.72 -20.91
CA MET A 379 1.36 1.88 -20.08
C MET A 379 2.40 1.41 -19.04
N PRO A 380 3.20 2.30 -18.43
CA PRO A 380 4.04 1.92 -17.31
C PRO A 380 3.23 1.25 -16.21
N GLU A 381 3.55 0.03 -15.86
CA GLU A 381 2.91 -0.69 -14.76
C GLU A 381 3.94 -1.00 -13.70
N LEU A 382 3.50 -1.03 -12.44
CA LEU A 382 4.35 -1.47 -11.35
C LEU A 382 4.75 -2.93 -11.60
N ARG A 383 6.02 -3.22 -11.33
CA ARG A 383 6.52 -4.58 -11.30
C ARG A 383 5.94 -5.33 -10.09
N LYS A 384 5.78 -6.65 -10.23
CA LYS A 384 5.39 -7.50 -9.10
C LYS A 384 6.56 -7.82 -8.18
N ASP A 385 7.78 -7.68 -8.67
CA ASP A 385 9.04 -8.08 -8.04
C ASP A 385 9.90 -6.87 -7.64
N ILE A 386 9.29 -5.82 -7.10
CA ILE A 386 10.02 -4.61 -6.65
C ILE A 386 10.96 -5.01 -5.50
N PRO A 387 12.28 -4.75 -5.60
CA PRO A 387 13.22 -5.05 -4.53
C PRO A 387 12.96 -4.22 -3.28
N ASP A 388 13.11 -4.81 -2.09
CA ASP A 388 12.85 -4.15 -0.80
C ASP A 388 13.70 -2.88 -0.60
N GLU A 389 14.92 -2.83 -1.16
CA GLU A 389 15.79 -1.65 -1.12
C GLU A 389 15.21 -0.43 -1.86
N MET A 390 14.24 -0.63 -2.75
CA MET A 390 13.53 0.45 -3.43
C MET A 390 12.33 0.95 -2.64
N LEU A 391 11.88 0.23 -1.62
CA LEU A 391 10.75 0.60 -0.77
C LEU A 391 11.18 1.56 0.35
N LEU A 392 10.21 2.23 0.98
CA LEU A 392 10.49 3.04 2.17
C LEU A 392 10.90 2.13 3.33
N PRO A 393 11.88 2.50 4.16
CA PRO A 393 12.26 1.67 5.30
C PRO A 393 11.13 1.60 6.33
N VAL A 394 10.93 0.43 6.93
CA VAL A 394 10.07 0.27 8.11
C VAL A 394 10.74 0.96 9.30
N ILE A 395 9.98 1.72 10.07
CA ILE A 395 10.41 2.23 11.37
C ILE A 395 10.38 1.07 12.36
N ASP A 396 11.56 0.51 12.62
CA ASP A 396 11.81 -0.44 13.70
C ASP A 396 13.16 -0.09 14.32
N ASP A 397 13.13 0.71 15.39
CA ASP A 397 14.34 1.08 16.13
C ASP A 397 14.94 -0.14 16.88
N GLY A 398 14.34 -1.33 16.77
CA GLY A 398 14.92 -2.61 17.17
C GLY A 398 14.88 -2.90 18.67
N GLY A 399 14.56 -1.90 19.51
CA GLY A 399 14.60 -1.98 20.97
C GLY A 399 15.88 -1.36 21.55
N ILE A 400 16.10 -1.53 22.85
CA ILE A 400 17.31 -1.01 23.51
C ILE A 400 18.41 -2.04 23.37
N LYS A 401 19.56 -1.64 22.84
CA LYS A 401 20.71 -2.53 22.71
C LYS A 401 21.08 -3.11 24.08
N GLY A 402 21.10 -4.44 24.19
CA GLY A 402 21.28 -5.17 25.45
C GLY A 402 20.01 -5.54 26.21
N ASP A 403 18.84 -4.97 25.92
CA ASP A 403 17.54 -5.41 26.47
C ASP A 403 17.00 -6.58 25.65
N VAL A 404 17.63 -7.73 25.83
CA VAL A 404 17.32 -8.95 25.08
C VAL A 404 15.98 -9.54 25.48
N ASN A 405 15.52 -9.28 26.70
CA ASN A 405 14.28 -9.82 27.21
C ASN A 405 13.06 -8.93 26.95
N GLY A 406 13.28 -7.68 26.55
CA GLY A 406 12.26 -6.71 26.14
C GLY A 406 11.53 -6.04 27.29
N ASP A 407 12.09 -6.04 28.50
CA ASP A 407 11.47 -5.45 29.71
C ASP A 407 11.91 -4.01 29.99
N ASP A 408 12.47 -3.34 28.99
CA ASP A 408 12.92 -1.95 29.02
C ASP A 408 14.06 -1.69 30.00
N LYS A 409 14.82 -2.74 30.33
CA LYS A 409 15.94 -2.68 31.25
C LYS A 409 17.05 -3.56 30.72
N VAL A 410 18.27 -3.05 30.78
CA VAL A 410 19.45 -3.90 30.57
C VAL A 410 19.94 -4.39 31.93
N ASP A 411 19.54 -5.61 32.29
CA ASP A 411 19.83 -6.23 33.57
C ASP A 411 20.32 -7.70 33.45
N ALA A 412 20.50 -8.37 34.59
CA ALA A 412 21.05 -9.73 34.61
C ALA A 412 20.14 -10.77 33.91
N LYS A 413 18.86 -10.45 33.69
CA LYS A 413 17.94 -11.30 32.91
C LYS A 413 18.34 -11.32 31.44
N ASP A 414 18.86 -10.24 30.87
CA ASP A 414 19.32 -10.21 29.47
C ASP A 414 20.53 -11.09 29.28
N ALA A 415 21.51 -10.98 30.19
CA ALA A 415 22.64 -11.90 30.22
C ALA A 415 22.18 -13.37 30.37
N THR A 416 21.08 -13.61 31.10
CA THR A 416 20.47 -14.94 31.23
C THR A 416 19.80 -15.38 29.93
N ARG A 417 19.11 -14.49 29.20
CA ARG A 417 18.56 -14.78 27.88
C ARG A 417 19.65 -15.18 26.89
N ILE A 418 20.75 -14.41 26.83
CA ILE A 418 21.89 -14.74 25.96
C ILE A 418 22.47 -16.10 26.34
N ALA A 419 22.60 -16.42 27.62
CA ALA A 419 23.06 -17.74 28.06
C ALA A 419 22.12 -18.88 27.64
N GLN A 420 20.80 -18.66 27.68
CA GLN A 420 19.81 -19.64 27.20
C GLN A 420 19.92 -19.89 25.69
N TYR A 421 20.16 -18.83 24.93
CA TYR A 421 20.40 -18.90 23.48
C TYR A 421 21.68 -19.65 23.13
N ILE A 422 22.82 -19.29 23.76
CA ILE A 422 24.10 -19.96 23.55
C ILE A 422 24.01 -21.47 23.87
N THR A 423 23.24 -21.83 24.89
CA THR A 423 23.05 -23.24 25.27
C THR A 423 21.99 -23.98 24.44
N GLY A 424 21.30 -23.29 23.51
CA GLY A 424 20.24 -23.86 22.67
C GLY A 424 18.95 -24.18 23.42
N THR A 425 18.80 -23.72 24.67
CA THR A 425 17.59 -23.96 25.47
C THR A 425 16.43 -23.04 25.08
N ARG A 426 16.71 -21.94 24.38
CA ARG A 426 15.72 -21.04 23.79
C ARG A 426 16.26 -20.42 22.49
N PRO A 427 15.53 -20.49 21.37
CA PRO A 427 15.91 -19.75 20.16
C PRO A 427 15.64 -18.25 20.33
N PHE A 428 16.41 -17.42 19.62
CA PHE A 428 16.17 -15.98 19.49
C PHE A 428 15.47 -15.64 18.18
N THR A 429 14.56 -14.68 18.26
CA THR A 429 14.05 -13.91 17.12
C THR A 429 15.14 -13.03 16.52
N GLU A 430 14.96 -12.53 15.30
CA GLU A 430 15.93 -11.63 14.66
C GLU A 430 16.11 -10.31 15.44
N THR A 431 15.04 -9.80 16.06
CA THR A 431 15.12 -8.64 16.96
C THR A 431 15.96 -8.96 18.20
N GLU A 432 15.69 -10.09 18.89
CA GLU A 432 16.49 -10.51 20.05
C GLU A 432 17.97 -10.71 19.68
N LYS A 433 18.28 -11.22 18.47
CA LYS A 433 19.66 -11.33 18.00
C LYS A 433 20.32 -9.96 17.82
N LYS A 434 19.64 -9.00 17.18
CA LYS A 434 20.14 -7.62 17.02
C LYS A 434 20.38 -6.93 18.36
N LEU A 435 19.50 -7.12 19.33
CA LEU A 435 19.65 -6.55 20.67
C LEU A 435 20.75 -7.23 21.48
N ALA A 436 20.93 -8.54 21.28
CA ALA A 436 21.92 -9.33 21.99
C ALA A 436 23.34 -9.18 21.46
N ASP A 437 23.55 -8.83 20.18
CA ASP A 437 24.88 -8.51 19.63
C ASP A 437 25.35 -7.13 20.13
N VAL A 438 25.64 -7.07 21.43
CA VAL A 438 26.04 -5.82 22.07
C VAL A 438 27.45 -5.41 21.67
N ASN A 439 28.28 -6.34 21.21
CA ASN A 439 29.65 -6.02 20.80
C ASN A 439 29.76 -5.62 19.31
N GLY A 440 28.75 -5.93 18.49
CA GLY A 440 28.64 -5.57 17.08
C GLY A 440 29.51 -6.42 16.14
N ASP A 441 29.93 -7.61 16.56
CA ASP A 441 30.72 -8.53 15.75
C ASP A 441 29.86 -9.45 14.85
N GLY A 442 28.52 -9.30 14.91
CA GLY A 442 27.57 -10.07 14.12
C GLY A 442 27.27 -11.46 14.70
N GLU A 443 27.85 -11.83 15.84
CA GLU A 443 27.68 -13.13 16.48
C GLU A 443 27.20 -13.00 17.92
N VAL A 444 26.00 -13.48 18.23
CA VAL A 444 25.52 -13.52 19.62
C VAL A 444 26.20 -14.67 20.37
N ASN A 445 27.15 -14.33 21.24
CA ASN A 445 27.97 -15.30 21.96
C ASN A 445 28.32 -14.87 23.40
N ALA A 446 29.26 -15.57 24.04
CA ALA A 446 29.61 -15.32 25.43
C ALA A 446 30.23 -13.92 25.66
N LYS A 447 30.83 -13.31 24.63
CA LYS A 447 31.37 -11.95 24.70
C LYS A 447 30.26 -10.93 24.95
N ASP A 448 29.13 -11.07 24.27
CA ASP A 448 27.97 -10.20 24.45
C ASP A 448 27.41 -10.28 25.85
N ARG A 449 27.23 -11.51 26.34
CA ARG A 449 26.81 -11.76 27.72
C ARG A 449 27.75 -11.09 28.72
N THR A 450 29.06 -11.22 28.51
CA THR A 450 30.06 -10.60 29.39
C THR A 450 30.02 -9.08 29.29
N LYS A 451 29.81 -8.51 28.11
CA LYS A 451 29.69 -7.07 27.91
C LYS A 451 28.45 -6.49 28.61
N ILE A 452 27.30 -7.16 28.54
CA ILE A 452 26.10 -6.81 29.34
C ILE A 452 26.44 -6.84 30.84
N GLN A 453 27.11 -7.90 31.31
CA GLN A 453 27.48 -8.00 32.72
C GLN A 453 28.43 -6.88 33.16
N GLN A 454 29.39 -6.49 32.31
CA GLN A 454 30.30 -5.37 32.56
C GLN A 454 29.57 -4.03 32.61
N TYR A 455 28.62 -3.82 31.69
CA TYR A 455 27.76 -2.64 31.68
C TYR A 455 26.93 -2.51 32.97
N ILE A 456 26.27 -3.59 33.40
CA ILE A 456 25.44 -3.61 34.63
C ILE A 456 26.23 -3.20 35.88
N VAL A 457 27.52 -3.56 35.96
CA VAL A 457 28.38 -3.23 37.11
C VAL A 457 29.16 -1.92 36.92
N GLY A 458 28.92 -1.18 35.84
CA GLY A 458 29.59 0.09 35.55
C GLY A 458 31.06 -0.04 35.13
N MET A 459 31.48 -1.22 34.65
CA MET A 459 32.82 -1.44 34.09
C MET A 459 32.93 -1.01 32.63
N ASP A 460 31.81 -1.00 31.91
CA ASP A 460 31.68 -0.46 30.55
C ASP A 460 30.58 0.61 30.57
N GLU A 461 30.83 1.75 29.92
CA GLU A 461 29.87 2.87 29.88
C GLU A 461 28.87 2.77 28.71
N ALA A 462 29.10 1.86 27.75
CA ALA A 462 28.30 1.75 26.54
C ALA A 462 28.17 0.32 26.01
N LEU A 463 26.99 0.06 25.45
CA LEU A 463 26.62 -1.16 24.71
C LEU A 463 26.54 -0.86 23.22
#